data_AF-A0A7K4GLQ0-F1
#
_entry.id   AF-A0A7K4GLQ0-F1
#
_cell.length_a   1.000
_cell.length_b   1.000
_cell.length_c   1.000
_cell.angle_alpha   90.00
_cell.angle_beta   90.00
_cell.angle_gamma   90.00
#
_symmetry.space_group_name_H-M   'P 1'
#
loop_
_entity.id
_entity.type
_entity.pdbx_description
1 polymer ?
#
loop_
_entity_poly.entity_id
_entity_poly.type
_entity_poly.pdbx_seq_one_letter_code
_entity_poly.pdbx_strand_id
1 'polypeptide(L)'
;MKQYRESFFITHSAWGVVKQQIAENKLFFSLSISFGELPLKSIQMASNDTIEVKQIQRCKIINSEEIILIDANLNVNDAVIKISLLKPIFLKENLKLQVELI
;
A
#
# COMPACT_ATOMS: atom_id res chain seq x y z
N MET A 1 -3.68 -17.64 10.07
CA MET A 1 -3.18 -16.46 9.33
C MET A 1 -3.57 -16.61 7.86
N LYS A 2 -4.39 -15.71 7.28
CA LYS A 2 -4.78 -15.75 5.86
C LYS A 2 -4.00 -14.68 5.10
N GLN A 3 -3.29 -15.06 4.04
CA GLN A 3 -2.53 -14.16 3.17
C GLN A 3 -3.20 -14.11 1.80
N TYR A 4 -3.59 -12.93 1.34
CA TYR A 4 -4.12 -12.73 0.00
C TYR A 4 -3.01 -12.12 -0.87
N ARG A 5 -2.72 -12.77 -2.00
CA ARG A 5 -1.77 -12.29 -3.01
C ARG A 5 -2.53 -11.95 -4.27
N GLU A 6 -2.45 -10.70 -4.67
CA GLU A 6 -3.02 -10.22 -5.92
C GLU A 6 -1.90 -9.63 -6.77
N SER A 7 -1.83 -10.06 -8.03
CA SER A 7 -0.91 -9.49 -9.01
C SER A 7 -1.68 -8.45 -9.80
N PHE A 8 -1.09 -7.27 -10.03
CA PHE A 8 -1.70 -6.23 -10.85
C PHE A 8 -0.88 -6.00 -12.13
N PHE A 9 -1.59 -5.71 -13.22
CA PHE A 9 -1.00 -5.25 -14.47
C PHE A 9 -1.59 -3.87 -14.76
N ILE A 10 -0.75 -2.83 -14.71
CA ILE A 10 -1.13 -1.52 -15.26
C ILE A 10 -0.63 -1.54 -16.70
N THR A 11 -1.55 -1.41 -17.65
CA THR A 11 -1.25 -1.42 -19.09
C THR A 11 -0.17 -0.36 -19.39
N HIS A 12 1.07 -0.82 -19.64
CA HIS A 12 2.23 -0.09 -20.20
C HIS A 12 3.18 0.71 -19.27
N SER A 13 3.40 0.37 -18.00
CA SER A 13 4.49 1.03 -17.23
C SER A 13 5.20 0.23 -16.14
N ALA A 14 4.48 -0.46 -15.26
CA ALA A 14 5.10 -1.17 -14.15
C ALA A 14 4.39 -2.50 -13.86
N TRP A 15 5.19 -3.54 -13.58
CA TRP A 15 4.71 -4.82 -13.09
C TRP A 15 5.19 -5.03 -11.67
N GLY A 16 4.34 -5.56 -10.79
CA GLY A 16 4.66 -5.71 -9.39
C GLY A 16 3.72 -6.65 -8.65
N VAL A 17 3.91 -6.68 -7.33
CA VAL A 17 3.14 -7.52 -6.42
C VAL A 17 2.49 -6.64 -5.37
N VAL A 18 1.20 -6.87 -5.15
CA VAL A 18 0.47 -6.36 -4.00
C VAL A 18 0.27 -7.51 -3.01
N LYS A 19 0.51 -7.23 -1.73
CA LYS A 19 0.19 -8.14 -0.64
C LYS A 19 -0.64 -7.42 0.39
N GLN A 20 -1.73 -8.08 0.77
CA GLN A 20 -2.58 -7.66 1.86
C GLN A 20 -2.62 -8.74 2.93
N GLN A 21 -2.45 -8.34 4.17
CA GLN A 21 -2.51 -9.22 5.32
C GLN A 21 -3.28 -8.56 6.45
N ILE A 22 -4.14 -9.35 7.08
CA ILE A 22 -4.88 -8.98 8.28
C ILE A 22 -4.30 -9.78 9.45
N ALA A 23 -3.84 -9.08 10.49
CA ALA A 23 -3.35 -9.67 11.73
C ALA A 23 -3.65 -8.74 12.90
N GLU A 24 -4.14 -9.29 14.02
CA GLU A 24 -4.31 -8.56 15.29
C GLU A 24 -5.09 -7.23 15.15
N ASN A 25 -6.20 -7.24 14.39
CA ASN A 25 -7.02 -6.05 14.08
C ASN A 25 -6.29 -4.94 13.30
N LYS A 26 -5.17 -5.28 12.66
CA LYS A 26 -4.42 -4.39 11.78
C LYS A 26 -4.50 -4.85 10.33
N LEU A 27 -4.53 -3.88 9.43
CA LEU A 27 -4.42 -4.10 8.00
C LEU A 27 -3.02 -3.71 7.51
N PHE A 28 -2.29 -4.69 7.01
CA PHE A 28 -0.98 -4.50 6.40
C PHE A 28 -1.12 -4.59 4.88
N PHE A 29 -0.73 -3.52 4.21
CA PHE A 29 -0.63 -3.45 2.76
C PHE A 29 0.84 -3.28 2.36
N SER A 30 1.25 -3.98 1.31
CA SER A 30 2.54 -3.70 0.68
C SER A 30 2.48 -3.81 -0.83
N LEU A 31 3.25 -2.95 -1.48
CA LEU A 31 3.39 -2.84 -2.91
C LEU A 31 4.88 -2.83 -3.26
N SER A 32 5.28 -3.69 -4.19
CA SER A 32 6.65 -3.73 -4.74
C SER A 32 6.59 -3.84 -6.25
N ILE A 33 7.50 -3.16 -6.93
CA ILE A 33 7.66 -3.25 -8.39
C ILE A 33 8.73 -4.29 -8.70
N SER A 34 8.51 -5.11 -9.70
CA SER A 34 9.47 -6.08 -10.24
C SER A 34 10.05 -5.62 -11.57
N PHE A 35 9.35 -4.77 -12.31
CA PHE A 35 9.84 -4.16 -13.53
C PHE A 35 9.24 -2.77 -13.75
N GLY A 36 10.07 -1.79 -14.12
CA GLY A 36 9.67 -0.44 -14.49
C GLY A 36 9.52 0.53 -13.29
N GLU A 37 8.73 1.58 -13.49
CA GLU A 37 8.51 2.64 -12.51
C GLU A 37 7.03 2.97 -12.38
N LEU A 38 6.54 3.03 -11.14
CA LEU A 38 5.16 3.35 -10.83
C LEU A 38 5.05 4.72 -10.14
N PRO A 39 4.57 5.77 -10.84
CA PRO A 39 4.15 6.99 -10.18
C PRO A 39 2.90 6.71 -9.33
N LEU A 40 3.01 6.88 -8.02
CA LEU A 40 1.95 6.59 -7.06
C LEU A 40 1.53 7.86 -6.33
N LYS A 41 0.24 8.16 -6.39
CA LYS A 41 -0.40 9.27 -5.65
C LYS A 41 -1.37 8.78 -4.58
N SER A 42 -2.02 7.65 -4.82
CA SER A 42 -2.98 7.07 -3.88
C SER A 42 -3.13 5.57 -4.08
N ILE A 43 -3.53 4.88 -3.03
CA ILE A 43 -3.94 3.48 -3.03
C ILE A 43 -5.43 3.44 -2.67
N GLN A 44 -6.19 2.61 -3.38
CA GLN A 44 -7.58 2.31 -3.06
C GLN A 44 -7.73 0.80 -2.90
N MET A 45 -8.41 0.39 -1.84
CA MET A 45 -8.69 -1.01 -1.55
C MET A 45 -10.16 -1.12 -1.17
N ALA A 46 -10.78 -2.26 -1.48
CA ALA A 46 -12.10 -2.56 -0.93
C ALA A 46 -12.03 -2.61 0.60
N SER A 47 -12.97 -1.94 1.25
CA SER A 47 -13.20 -2.11 2.67
C SER A 47 -13.83 -3.48 2.87
N ASN A 48 -13.24 -4.30 3.75
CA ASN A 48 -13.87 -5.54 4.19
C ASN A 48 -14.42 -5.31 5.58
N ASP A 49 -15.70 -5.66 5.80
CA ASP A 49 -16.41 -5.54 7.08
C ASP A 49 -15.73 -6.24 8.27
N THR A 50 -14.70 -7.03 7.99
CA THR A 50 -13.88 -7.75 8.98
C THR A 50 -12.94 -6.87 9.80
N ILE A 51 -12.60 -5.65 9.36
CA ILE A 51 -11.73 -4.73 10.12
C ILE A 51 -12.27 -3.31 10.06
N GLU A 52 -12.39 -2.70 11.25
CA GLU A 52 -12.62 -1.27 11.39
C GLU A 52 -11.27 -0.53 11.28
N VAL A 53 -11.05 0.18 10.17
CA VAL A 53 -9.84 1.00 9.98
C VAL A 53 -10.13 2.44 10.37
N LYS A 54 -9.34 3.00 11.29
CA LYS A 54 -9.49 4.36 11.84
C LYS A 54 -8.39 5.30 11.40
N GLN A 55 -7.16 4.80 11.29
CA GLN A 55 -5.99 5.65 10.99
C GLN A 55 -4.85 4.89 10.30
N ILE A 56 -3.95 5.65 9.69
CA ILE A 56 -2.66 5.15 9.23
C ILE A 56 -1.71 5.15 10.42
N GLN A 57 -1.29 3.97 10.87
CA GLN A 57 -0.25 3.86 11.89
C GLN A 57 1.13 4.13 11.29
N ARG A 58 1.39 3.63 10.07
CA ARG A 58 2.68 3.81 9.40
C ARG A 58 2.56 3.74 7.89
N CYS A 59 3.25 4.63 7.19
CA CYS A 59 3.45 4.56 5.74
C CYS A 59 4.93 4.82 5.44
N LYS A 60 5.58 3.89 4.73
CA LYS A 60 7.03 3.95 4.49
C LYS A 60 7.45 3.31 3.18
N ILE A 61 8.49 3.86 2.58
CA ILE A 61 9.25 3.22 1.50
C ILE A 61 10.48 2.56 2.12
N ILE A 62 10.73 1.32 1.72
CA ILE A 62 11.90 0.54 2.13
C ILE A 62 12.72 0.23 0.88
N ASN A 63 14.02 0.44 0.96
CA ASN A 63 15.00 -0.12 0.02
C ASN A 63 16.05 -0.92 0.81
N SER A 64 17.15 -1.33 0.17
CA SER A 64 18.21 -2.12 0.80
C SER A 64 18.99 -1.37 1.89
N GLU A 65 18.94 -0.04 1.92
CA GLU A 65 19.85 0.81 2.70
C GLU A 65 19.11 1.70 3.71
N GLU A 66 17.87 2.10 3.41
CA GLU A 66 17.13 3.12 4.14
C GLU A 66 15.62 2.83 4.24
N ILE A 67 15.02 3.43 5.26
CA ILE A 67 13.58 3.49 5.47
C ILE A 67 13.16 4.95 5.44
N ILE A 68 12.28 5.31 4.50
CA ILE A 68 11.76 6.67 4.34
C ILE A 68 10.31 6.68 4.80
N LEU A 69 9.98 7.53 5.77
CA LEU A 69 8.59 7.74 6.20
C LEU A 69 7.87 8.64 5.18
N ILE A 70 6.64 8.27 4.84
CA ILE A 70 5.82 8.98 3.86
C ILE A 70 4.55 9.47 4.55
N ASP A 71 4.31 10.77 4.46
CA ASP A 71 3.05 11.35 4.95
C ASP A 71 1.90 11.01 4.01
N ALA A 72 0.79 10.55 4.59
CA ALA A 72 -0.39 10.15 3.85
C ALA A 72 -1.67 10.39 4.67
N ASN A 73 -2.76 10.66 3.96
CA ASN A 73 -4.09 10.83 4.52
C ASN A 73 -4.93 9.59 4.28
N LEU A 74 -5.73 9.23 5.27
CA LEU A 74 -6.70 8.15 5.20
C LEU A 74 -8.10 8.72 4.94
N ASN A 75 -8.84 8.11 4.03
CA ASN A 75 -10.28 8.32 3.86
C ASN A 75 -10.95 6.94 3.78
N VAL A 76 -11.83 6.67 4.73
CA VAL A 76 -12.58 5.41 4.82
C VAL A 76 -14.04 5.73 4.58
N ASN A 77 -14.67 4.99 3.67
CA ASN A 77 -16.12 4.89 3.55
C ASN A 77 -16.52 3.41 3.61
N ASP A 78 -17.82 3.14 3.66
CA ASP A 78 -18.35 1.79 3.91
C ASP A 78 -17.82 0.72 2.94
N ALA A 79 -17.42 1.09 1.72
CA ALA A 79 -16.98 0.14 0.69
C ALA A 79 -15.48 0.25 0.32
N VAL A 80 -14.80 1.34 0.68
CA VAL A 80 -13.46 1.67 0.17
C VAL A 80 -12.59 2.32 1.25
N ILE A 81 -11.37 1.80 1.35
CA ILE A 81 -10.27 2.43 2.08
C ILE A 81 -9.36 3.11 1.06
N LYS A 82 -9.23 4.43 1.17
CA LYS A 82 -8.34 5.24 0.31
C LYS A 82 -7.21 5.85 1.12
N ILE A 83 -5.98 5.56 0.72
CA ILE A 83 -4.75 6.17 1.24
C ILE A 83 -4.23 7.15 0.20
N SER A 84 -4.20 8.44 0.50
CA SER A 84 -3.70 9.49 -0.40
C SER A 84 -2.36 10.01 0.10
N LEU A 85 -1.30 9.87 -0.69
CA LEU A 85 0.03 10.37 -0.33
C LEU A 85 0.04 11.90 -0.45
N LEU A 86 0.67 12.60 0.50
CA LEU A 86 0.74 14.07 0.45
C LEU A 86 1.59 14.57 -0.72
N LYS A 87 2.61 13.79 -1.10
CA LYS A 87 3.42 14.02 -2.29
C LYS A 87 3.44 12.74 -3.14
N PRO A 88 3.36 12.85 -4.48
CA PRO A 88 3.56 11.71 -5.35
C PRO A 88 4.93 11.07 -5.11
N ILE A 89 4.99 9.74 -5.15
CA ILE A 89 6.22 8.97 -5.07
C ILE A 89 6.42 8.19 -6.36
N PHE A 90 7.67 7.89 -6.71
CA PHE A 90 8.00 7.02 -7.82
C PHE A 90 8.56 5.72 -7.26
N LEU A 91 7.77 4.65 -7.34
CA LEU A 91 8.17 3.34 -6.85
C LEU A 91 8.92 2.59 -7.96
N LYS A 92 10.20 2.29 -7.72
CA LYS A 92 11.09 1.55 -8.63
C LYS A 92 11.28 0.11 -8.14
N GLU A 93 11.94 -0.72 -8.94
CA GLU A 93 12.15 -2.15 -8.70
C GLU A 93 12.78 -2.49 -7.33
N ASN A 94 13.65 -1.62 -6.82
CA ASN A 94 14.32 -1.83 -5.52
C ASN A 94 13.57 -1.21 -4.34
N LEU A 95 12.39 -0.65 -4.58
CA LEU A 95 11.59 0.04 -3.58
C LEU A 95 10.34 -0.76 -3.23
N LYS A 96 10.03 -0.82 -1.94
CA LYS A 96 8.81 -1.41 -1.42
C LYS A 96 8.06 -0.40 -0.58
N LEU A 97 6.82 -0.13 -0.95
CA LEU A 97 5.89 0.62 -0.11
C LEU A 97 5.25 -0.34 0.90
N GLN A 98 5.21 0.07 2.16
CA GLN A 98 4.48 -0.61 3.22
C GLN A 98 3.57 0.38 3.95
N VAL A 99 2.31 -0.03 4.13
CA VAL A 99 1.31 0.72 4.89
C VAL A 99 0.73 -0.19 5.97
N GLU A 100 0.65 0.33 7.19
CA GLU A 100 0.03 -0.30 8.36
C GLU A 100 -1.12 0.59 8.82
N LEU A 101 -2.31 0.01 8.92
CA LEU A 101 -3.55 0.68 9.32
C LEU A 101 -4.13 -0.01 10.57
N ILE A 102 -4.73 0.80 11.45
CA ILE A 102 -5.40 0.38 12.71
C ILE A 102 -6.74 1.10 12.90
#